data_AF-A0A3C0VF72-F1
#
_entry.id   AF-A0A3C0VF72-F1
#
_cell.length_a   1.000
_cell.length_b   1.000
_cell.length_c   1.000
_cell.angle_alpha   90.00
_cell.angle_beta   90.00
_cell.angle_gamma   90.00
#
_symmetry.space_group_name_H-M   'P 1'
#
loop_
_entity.id
_entity.type
_entity.pdbx_description
1 polymer ?
#
loop_
_entity_poly.entity_id
_entity_poly.type
_entity_poly.pdbx_seq_one_letter_code
_entity_poly.pdbx_strand_id
1 'polypeptide(L)'
;MRTTVFIRLGVAAAILAGAVSASFVIGRQCSGAAAGAEKIDGFRDTPMLPDGKWHVHDSERPQPRVVTPGAAFSQGVPAPSDADVLFDGKDLSKWQARDGRDAAWKVQDGYLETGRGGGIRTRGKWADFQMHLEFATPAPPKGASQGRGNSG
;
A
#
# COMPACT_ATOMS: atom_id res chain seq x y z
N MET A 1 7.66 -12.53 10.16
CA MET A 1 7.88 -11.30 9.34
C MET A 1 6.53 -10.69 9.09
N ARG A 2 6.32 -9.43 9.48
CA ARG A 2 5.06 -8.71 9.26
C ARG A 2 5.01 -8.28 7.80
N THR A 3 3.88 -8.49 7.13
CA THR A 3 3.71 -8.11 5.71
C THR A 3 2.96 -6.79 5.62
N THR A 4 3.44 -5.85 4.82
CA THR A 4 2.71 -4.61 4.56
C THR A 4 1.81 -4.79 3.35
N VAL A 5 0.54 -4.43 3.48
CA VAL A 5 -0.50 -4.58 2.45
C VAL A 5 -1.05 -3.19 2.12
N PHE A 6 -1.09 -2.83 0.83
CA PHE A 6 -1.37 -1.45 0.41
C PHE A 6 -2.48 -1.37 -0.65
N ILE A 7 -3.51 -0.57 -0.39
CA ILE A 7 -4.60 -0.27 -1.35
C ILE A 7 -4.50 1.21 -1.69
N ARG A 8 -4.10 1.54 -2.92
CA ARG A 8 -4.02 2.92 -3.41
C ARG A 8 -5.27 3.25 -4.21
N LEU A 9 -6.04 4.24 -3.78
CA LEU A 9 -7.07 4.84 -4.62
C LEU A 9 -6.49 6.03 -5.40
N GLY A 10 -6.88 6.15 -6.66
CA GLY A 10 -6.69 7.34 -7.48
C GLY A 10 -7.61 8.47 -7.00
N VAL A 11 -7.10 9.70 -7.11
CA VAL A 11 -7.83 10.92 -6.72
C VAL A 11 -9.02 11.13 -7.66
N ALA A 12 -10.24 11.00 -7.16
CA ALA A 12 -11.43 11.53 -7.83
C ALA A 12 -11.54 13.03 -7.52
N ALA A 13 -10.86 13.86 -8.32
CA ALA A 13 -11.17 15.29 -8.37
C ALA A 13 -12.47 15.45 -9.16
N ALA A 14 -13.56 15.88 -8.50
CA ALA A 14 -14.76 16.30 -9.19
C ALA A 14 -14.45 17.58 -10.00
N ILE A 15 -14.15 17.42 -11.29
CA ILE A 15 -13.95 18.56 -12.22
C ILE A 15 -15.32 18.97 -12.77
N LEU A 16 -15.81 20.12 -12.30
CA LEU A 16 -16.82 20.91 -13.00
C LEU A 16 -16.26 21.32 -14.37
N ALA A 17 -17.04 21.07 -15.42
CA ALA A 17 -16.68 21.29 -16.81
C ALA A 17 -16.16 22.71 -17.10
N GLY A 18 -14.99 22.80 -17.75
CA GLY A 18 -14.51 24.04 -18.35
C GLY A 18 -13.01 24.03 -18.68
N ALA A 19 -12.71 24.03 -19.98
CA ALA A 19 -11.40 24.25 -20.62
C ALA A 19 -10.35 23.12 -20.50
N VAL A 20 -10.09 22.47 -21.64
CA VAL A 20 -8.93 21.61 -21.86
C VAL A 20 -7.67 22.49 -21.87
N SER A 21 -6.81 22.33 -20.88
CA SER A 21 -5.39 22.68 -20.98
C SER A 21 -4.60 21.43 -20.61
N ALA A 22 -3.97 20.83 -21.61
CA ALA A 22 -3.12 19.67 -21.44
C ALA A 22 -1.82 20.10 -20.77
N SER A 23 -1.82 20.13 -19.43
CA SER A 23 -0.58 20.17 -18.66
C SER A 23 -0.09 18.73 -18.52
N PHE A 24 0.86 18.37 -19.37
CA PHE A 24 1.62 17.12 -19.26
C PHE A 24 2.44 17.19 -17.96
N VAL A 25 1.93 16.60 -16.87
CA VAL A 25 2.70 16.41 -15.65
C VAL A 25 3.69 15.29 -15.94
N ILE A 26 4.93 15.68 -16.28
CA ILE A 26 6.07 14.77 -16.29
C ILE A 26 6.22 14.25 -14.87
N GLY A 27 5.71 13.05 -14.62
CA GLY A 27 5.97 12.31 -13.39
C GLY A 27 7.47 12.14 -13.27
N ARG A 28 8.09 12.84 -12.31
CA ARG A 28 9.50 12.65 -11.98
C ARG A 28 9.63 11.21 -11.49
N GLN A 29 10.20 10.36 -12.33
CA GLN A 29 10.57 9.00 -11.96
C GLN A 29 11.57 9.13 -10.80
N CYS A 30 11.13 8.87 -9.57
CA CYS A 30 12.05 8.61 -8.48
C CYS A 30 12.76 7.31 -8.85
N SER A 31 13.97 7.45 -9.38
CA SER A 31 14.85 6.31 -9.62
C SER A 31 15.05 5.64 -8.27
N GLY A 32 14.54 4.41 -8.13
CA GLY A 32 14.86 3.56 -6.99
C GLY A 32 16.36 3.35 -7.01
N ALA A 33 17.06 3.95 -6.04
CA ALA A 33 18.46 3.63 -5.83
C ALA A 33 18.54 2.14 -5.50
N ALA A 34 19.27 1.37 -6.31
CA ALA A 34 19.70 0.05 -5.93
C ALA A 34 20.50 0.21 -4.63
N ALA A 35 20.02 -0.38 -3.53
CA ALA A 35 20.69 -0.34 -2.25
C ALA A 35 22.05 -1.06 -2.39
N GLY A 36 23.13 -0.29 -2.55
CA GLY A 36 24.48 -0.79 -2.33
C GLY A 36 24.61 -1.26 -0.89
N ALA A 37 25.48 -2.26 -0.65
CA ALA A 37 25.77 -2.74 0.70
C ALA A 37 26.34 -1.58 1.54
N GLU A 38 25.50 -1.00 2.40
CA GLU A 38 25.88 0.06 3.33
C GLU A 38 26.89 -0.51 4.34
N LYS A 39 28.00 0.21 4.57
CA LYS A 39 28.96 -0.18 5.61
C LYS A 39 28.31 0.08 6.97
N ILE A 40 27.93 -0.99 7.64
CA ILE A 40 27.21 -0.95 8.91
C ILE A 40 28.20 -0.66 10.03
N ASP A 41 27.92 0.38 10.81
CA ASP A 41 28.76 0.78 11.94
C ASP A 41 28.69 -0.28 13.05
N GLY A 42 29.85 -0.58 13.65
CA GLY A 42 29.95 -1.55 14.74
C GLY A 42 31.40 -1.95 15.03
N PHE A 43 31.57 -2.81 16.03
CA PHE A 43 32.88 -3.23 16.55
C PHE A 43 32.96 -4.75 16.62
N ARG A 44 34.10 -5.31 16.19
CA ARG A 44 34.37 -6.76 16.16
C ARG A 44 35.45 -7.19 17.16
N ASP A 45 35.91 -6.26 17.98
CA ASP A 45 37.02 -6.38 18.93
C ASP A 45 36.58 -6.06 20.37
N THR A 46 35.28 -5.95 20.62
CA THR A 46 34.70 -5.80 21.96
C THR A 46 34.51 -7.18 22.63
N PRO A 47 34.26 -7.26 23.95
CA PRO A 47 33.97 -8.55 24.58
C PRO A 47 32.76 -9.26 23.96
N MET A 48 32.77 -10.60 24.00
CA MET A 48 31.65 -11.42 23.55
C MET A 48 30.47 -11.32 24.50
N LEU A 49 29.25 -11.35 23.94
CA LEU A 49 28.03 -11.50 24.72
C LEU A 49 27.97 -12.90 25.38
N PRO A 50 27.15 -13.08 26.44
CA PRO A 50 27.07 -14.35 27.17
C PRO A 50 26.68 -15.57 26.30
N ASP A 51 26.00 -15.34 25.17
CA ASP A 51 25.62 -16.39 24.22
C ASP A 51 26.75 -16.76 23.24
N GLY A 52 27.88 -16.04 23.29
CA GLY A 52 29.05 -16.25 22.43
C GLY A 52 28.77 -16.06 20.95
N LYS A 53 27.66 -15.43 20.56
CA LYS A 53 27.26 -15.30 19.16
C LYS A 53 27.75 -14.00 18.53
N TRP A 54 27.83 -12.93 19.33
CA TRP A 54 28.15 -11.59 18.85
C TRP A 54 29.02 -10.84 19.85
N HIS A 55 29.87 -9.97 19.35
CA HIS A 55 30.53 -8.97 20.20
C HIS A 55 29.56 -7.87 20.62
N VAL A 56 29.89 -7.07 21.64
CA VAL A 56 29.11 -5.88 22.02
C VAL A 56 29.15 -4.85 20.87
N HIS A 57 28.00 -4.41 20.35
CA HIS A 57 27.88 -3.56 19.17
C HIS A 57 28.39 -4.16 17.85
N ASP A 58 28.33 -5.48 17.71
CA ASP A 58 28.77 -6.18 16.49
C ASP A 58 27.93 -5.80 15.25
N SER A 59 28.63 -5.35 14.20
CA SER A 59 28.03 -4.95 12.92
C SER A 59 27.42 -6.11 12.14
N GLU A 60 27.85 -7.35 12.40
CA GLU A 60 27.38 -8.55 11.70
C GLU A 60 26.06 -9.10 12.27
N ARG A 61 25.52 -8.48 13.34
CA ARG A 61 24.18 -8.80 13.84
C ARG A 61 23.14 -8.62 12.73
N PRO A 62 22.10 -9.48 12.65
CA PRO A 62 21.06 -9.36 11.64
C PRO A 62 20.41 -7.98 11.70
N GLN A 63 20.54 -7.22 10.62
CA GLN A 63 19.98 -5.88 10.55
C GLN A 63 18.52 -5.92 10.08
N PRO A 64 17.68 -4.98 10.53
CA PRO A 64 16.37 -4.78 9.94
C PRO A 64 16.49 -4.55 8.44
N ARG A 65 15.49 -5.01 7.68
CA ARG A 65 15.43 -4.68 6.26
C ARG A 65 15.20 -3.18 6.09
N VAL A 66 15.96 -2.57 5.19
CA VAL A 66 15.75 -1.18 4.78
C VAL A 66 14.49 -1.11 3.93
N VAL A 67 13.58 -0.19 4.28
CA VAL A 67 12.33 0.05 3.56
C VAL A 67 12.32 1.51 3.12
N THR A 68 12.09 1.74 1.82
CA THR A 68 11.83 3.10 1.32
C THR A 68 10.38 3.45 1.61
N PRO A 69 10.09 4.46 2.44
CA PRO A 69 8.72 4.85 2.75
C PRO A 69 8.07 5.56 1.55
N GLY A 70 6.74 5.70 1.61
CA GLY A 70 6.02 6.61 0.73
C GLY A 70 6.48 8.07 0.94
N ALA A 71 6.39 8.88 -0.11
CA ALA A 71 6.90 10.26 -0.10
C ALA A 71 6.18 11.22 0.88
N ALA A 72 4.99 10.86 1.36
CA ALA A 72 4.22 11.63 2.34
C ALA A 72 3.33 10.70 3.16
N PHE A 73 2.58 11.25 4.12
CA PHE A 73 1.55 10.52 4.86
C PHE A 73 0.18 11.09 4.47
N SER A 74 -0.46 10.59 3.42
CA SER A 74 -1.86 10.95 3.10
C SER A 74 -2.38 10.16 1.89
N GLN A 75 -3.51 10.62 1.37
CA GLN A 75 -4.15 10.16 0.15
C GLN A 75 -3.22 10.13 -1.05
N GLY A 76 -3.31 9.06 -1.83
CA GLY A 76 -2.63 8.93 -3.11
C GLY A 76 -1.10 8.80 -2.99
N VAL A 77 -0.57 8.52 -1.81
CA VAL A 77 0.88 8.28 -1.62
C VAL A 77 1.27 6.90 -2.17
N PRO A 78 2.45 6.75 -2.79
CA PRO A 78 2.99 5.44 -3.17
C PRO A 78 3.16 4.49 -1.98
N ALA A 79 2.95 3.20 -2.22
CA ALA A 79 3.22 2.16 -1.23
C ALA A 79 4.71 2.15 -0.82
N PRO A 80 5.04 1.80 0.43
CA PRO A 80 6.41 1.48 0.81
C PRO A 80 7.01 0.38 -0.07
N SER A 81 8.33 0.35 -0.19
CA SER A 81 9.01 -0.59 -1.09
C SER A 81 8.83 -2.07 -0.75
N ASP A 82 8.43 -2.40 0.48
CA ASP A 82 8.20 -3.76 0.96
C ASP A 82 6.72 -4.17 0.96
N ALA A 83 5.83 -3.32 0.42
CA ALA A 83 4.40 -3.54 0.49
C ALA A 83 3.85 -4.35 -0.69
N ASP A 84 2.96 -5.29 -0.37
CA ASP A 84 2.08 -5.95 -1.32
C ASP A 84 0.97 -4.98 -1.76
N VAL A 85 1.13 -4.38 -2.93
CA VAL A 85 0.12 -3.47 -3.50
C VAL A 85 -1.09 -4.27 -3.98
N LEU A 86 -2.21 -4.23 -3.26
CA LEU A 86 -3.46 -4.92 -3.60
C LEU A 86 -4.28 -4.21 -4.67
N PHE A 87 -4.11 -2.90 -4.80
CA PHE A 87 -4.78 -2.10 -5.81
C PHE A 87 -3.93 -0.87 -6.11
N ASP A 88 -3.63 -0.65 -7.38
CA ASP A 88 -2.82 0.47 -7.88
C ASP A 88 -3.62 1.39 -8.83
N GLY A 89 -4.95 1.20 -8.88
CA GLY A 89 -5.84 1.92 -9.78
C GLY A 89 -6.17 1.23 -11.10
N LYS A 90 -5.61 0.05 -11.39
CA LYS A 90 -5.75 -0.59 -12.71
C LYS A 90 -6.78 -1.72 -12.77
N ASP A 91 -6.70 -2.67 -11.85
CA ASP A 91 -7.49 -3.90 -11.94
C ASP A 91 -7.73 -4.57 -10.58
N LEU A 92 -8.53 -5.63 -10.59
CA LEU A 92 -8.87 -6.46 -9.43
C LEU A 92 -8.14 -7.81 -9.44
N SER A 93 -6.97 -7.92 -10.08
CA SER A 93 -6.22 -9.19 -10.22
C SER A 93 -5.92 -9.86 -8.87
N LYS A 94 -5.68 -9.06 -7.83
CA LYS A 94 -5.42 -9.53 -6.45
C LYS A 94 -6.67 -9.77 -5.61
N TRP A 95 -7.85 -9.61 -6.20
CA TRP A 95 -9.15 -9.76 -5.56
C TRP A 95 -9.99 -10.84 -6.24
N GLN A 96 -10.94 -11.37 -5.48
CA GLN A 96 -11.92 -12.34 -5.95
C GLN A 96 -13.24 -12.17 -5.20
N ALA A 97 -14.33 -12.64 -5.78
CA ALA A 97 -15.60 -12.81 -5.09
C ALA A 97 -15.47 -13.85 -3.96
N ARG A 98 -16.41 -13.79 -3.00
CA ARG A 98 -16.43 -14.71 -1.84
C ARG A 98 -16.56 -16.18 -2.24
N ASP A 99 -17.22 -16.45 -3.37
CA ASP A 99 -17.44 -17.78 -3.94
C ASP A 99 -16.26 -18.30 -4.78
N GLY A 100 -15.18 -17.51 -4.95
CA GLY A 100 -14.00 -17.92 -5.69
C GLY A 100 -13.90 -17.39 -7.12
N ARG A 101 -14.98 -16.83 -7.67
CA ARG A 101 -14.98 -16.22 -9.01
C ARG A 101 -14.24 -14.87 -9.00
N ASP A 102 -14.05 -14.30 -10.18
CA ASP A 102 -13.43 -12.99 -10.30
C ASP A 102 -14.28 -11.89 -9.65
N ALA A 103 -13.59 -10.92 -9.04
CA ALA A 103 -14.23 -9.77 -8.45
C ALA A 103 -14.89 -8.90 -9.53
N ALA A 104 -16.13 -8.47 -9.29
CA ALA A 104 -16.96 -7.78 -10.28
C ALA A 104 -17.21 -6.29 -9.94
N TRP A 105 -16.46 -5.73 -8.99
CA TRP A 105 -16.54 -4.30 -8.70
C TRP A 105 -16.03 -3.49 -9.88
N LYS A 106 -16.58 -2.29 -10.05
CA LYS A 106 -16.19 -1.40 -11.14
C LYS A 106 -14.84 -0.77 -10.80
N VAL A 107 -13.91 -0.79 -11.75
CA VAL A 107 -12.67 -0.01 -11.67
C VAL A 107 -12.77 1.12 -12.69
N GLN A 108 -12.60 2.35 -12.21
CA GLN A 108 -12.61 3.55 -13.05
C GLN A 108 -11.83 4.68 -12.36
N ASP A 109 -11.24 5.58 -13.14
CA ASP A 109 -10.56 6.78 -12.64
C ASP A 109 -9.57 6.52 -11.48
N GLY A 110 -8.91 5.36 -11.52
CA GLY A 110 -7.95 4.93 -10.50
C GLY A 110 -8.55 4.45 -9.18
N TYR A 111 -9.88 4.36 -9.05
CA TYR A 111 -10.56 3.85 -7.86
C TYR A 111 -11.41 2.60 -8.19
N LEU A 112 -11.80 1.87 -7.13
CA LEU A 112 -12.76 0.78 -7.20
C LEU A 112 -14.07 1.20 -6.51
N GLU A 113 -15.20 0.87 -7.13
CA GLU A 113 -16.54 1.22 -6.66
C GLU A 113 -17.29 -0.03 -6.20
N THR A 114 -17.84 0.03 -4.98
CA THR A 114 -18.73 -1.00 -4.45
C THR A 114 -19.95 -1.13 -5.38
N GLY A 115 -20.26 -2.34 -5.83
CA GLY A 115 -21.28 -2.51 -6.87
C GLY A 115 -21.86 -3.92 -6.95
N ARG A 116 -22.20 -4.34 -8.17
CA ARG A 116 -22.72 -5.68 -8.45
C ARG A 116 -21.70 -6.75 -8.06
N GLY A 117 -22.18 -7.90 -7.58
CA GLY A 117 -21.34 -9.05 -7.23
C GLY A 117 -21.05 -9.24 -5.74
N GLY A 118 -21.53 -8.34 -4.87
CA GLY A 118 -21.41 -8.48 -3.41
C GLY A 118 -19.99 -8.21 -2.90
N GLY A 119 -19.65 -8.73 -1.72
CA GLY A 119 -18.33 -8.54 -1.11
C GLY A 119 -17.21 -9.24 -1.88
N ILE A 120 -16.01 -8.66 -1.83
CA ILE A 120 -14.79 -9.23 -2.40
C ILE A 120 -13.78 -9.54 -1.29
N ARG A 121 -12.79 -10.39 -1.59
CA ARG A 121 -11.67 -10.69 -0.70
C ARG A 121 -10.38 -10.74 -1.50
N THR A 122 -9.26 -10.55 -0.83
CA THR A 122 -7.94 -10.77 -1.42
C THR A 122 -7.76 -12.23 -1.81
N ARG A 123 -7.01 -12.48 -2.88
CA ARG A 123 -6.52 -13.83 -3.21
C ARG A 123 -5.42 -14.26 -2.24
N GLY A 124 -4.58 -13.33 -1.81
CA GLY A 124 -3.57 -13.54 -0.78
C GLY A 124 -4.17 -13.64 0.62
N LYS A 125 -3.40 -14.25 1.53
CA LYS A 125 -3.74 -14.44 2.95
C LYS A 125 -2.53 -14.09 3.80
N TRP A 126 -2.75 -13.35 4.88
CA TRP A 126 -1.71 -12.93 5.82
C TRP A 126 -2.21 -13.15 7.25
N ALA A 127 -1.29 -13.47 8.16
CA ALA A 127 -1.56 -13.52 9.59
C ALA A 127 -1.28 -12.14 10.21
N ASP A 128 0.00 -11.77 10.30
CA ASP A 128 0.43 -10.47 10.82
C ASP A 128 0.68 -9.49 9.67
N PHE A 129 -0.07 -8.38 9.67
CA PHE A 129 0.08 -7.37 8.63
C PHE A 129 -0.01 -5.93 9.15
N GLN A 130 0.39 -5.02 8.28
CA GLN A 130 0.09 -3.59 8.33
C GLN A 130 -0.74 -3.28 7.08
N MET A 131 -1.82 -2.51 7.21
CA MET A 131 -2.71 -2.19 6.08
C MET A 131 -2.86 -0.69 5.89
N HIS A 132 -2.78 -0.24 4.63
CA HIS A 132 -3.23 1.08 4.20
C HIS A 132 -4.48 0.91 3.33
N LEU A 133 -5.56 1.61 3.67
CA LEU A 133 -6.81 1.66 2.92
C LEU A 133 -7.33 3.10 2.92
N GLU A 134 -7.63 3.59 1.74
CA GLU A 134 -8.39 4.82 1.54
C GLU A 134 -9.82 4.46 1.13
N PHE A 135 -10.80 5.25 1.56
CA PHE A 135 -12.19 5.07 1.15
C PHE A 135 -12.91 6.41 1.09
N ALA A 136 -13.95 6.48 0.26
CA ALA A 136 -14.85 7.62 0.17
C ALA A 136 -16.30 7.12 0.12
N THR A 137 -17.21 7.90 0.68
CA THR A 137 -18.65 7.65 0.58
C THR A 137 -19.28 8.58 -0.45
N PRO A 138 -20.40 8.18 -1.10
CA PRO A 138 -21.06 9.04 -2.08
C PRO A 138 -21.44 10.42 -1.52
N ALA A 139 -21.27 11.46 -2.34
CA ALA A 139 -21.69 12.83 -2.05
C ALA A 139 -22.66 13.33 -3.13
N PRO A 140 -23.90 13.73 -2.79
CA PRO A 140 -24.49 13.70 -1.46
C PRO A 140 -24.76 12.26 -0.98
N PRO A 141 -24.66 12.00 0.33
CA PRO A 141 -24.95 10.67 0.87
C PRO A 141 -26.46 10.38 0.80
N LYS A 142 -26.81 9.12 0.56
CA LYS A 142 -28.20 8.61 0.56
C LYS A 142 -28.40 7.60 1.69
N GLY A 143 -29.64 7.45 2.13
CA GLY A 143 -30.02 6.53 3.21
C GLY A 143 -29.80 7.10 4.62
N ALA A 144 -30.06 6.26 5.63
CA ALA A 144 -29.93 6.59 7.04
C ALA A 144 -29.33 5.42 7.83
N SER A 145 -28.72 5.69 8.99
CA SER A 145 -28.10 4.67 9.87
C SER A 145 -27.15 3.74 9.08
N GLN A 146 -27.19 2.43 9.34
CA GLN A 146 -26.42 1.38 8.65
C GLN A 146 -26.67 1.31 7.13
N GLY A 147 -27.66 2.04 6.59
CA GLY A 147 -27.92 2.15 5.15
C GLY A 147 -27.25 3.34 4.46
N ARG A 148 -26.37 4.08 5.13
CA ARG A 148 -25.74 5.31 4.61
C ARG A 148 -24.25 5.11 4.34
N GLY A 149 -23.93 4.40 3.24
CA GLY A 149 -22.54 4.19 2.79
C GLY A 149 -21.78 3.13 3.58
N ASN A 150 -22.46 2.09 4.06
CA ASN A 150 -21.89 1.05 4.91
C ASN A 150 -21.07 0.02 4.11
N SER A 151 -19.86 -0.25 4.61
CA SER A 151 -18.95 -1.33 4.20
C SER A 151 -18.06 -1.67 5.41
N GLY A 152 -17.36 -2.81 5.38
CA GLY A 152 -16.49 -3.25 6.48
C GLY A 152 -16.04 -4.70 6.37
#